data_AF-A0AAN5BVP5-F1
#
_entry.id   AF-A0AAN5BVP5-F1
#
_cell.length_a   1.000
_cell.length_b   1.000
_cell.length_c   1.000
_cell.angle_alpha   90.00
_cell.angle_beta   90.00
_cell.angle_gamma   90.00
#
_symmetry.space_group_name_H-M   'P 1'
#
loop_
_entity.id
_entity.type
_entity.pdbx_description
1 polymer ?
#
loop_
_entity_poly.entity_id
_entity_poly.type
_entity_poly.pdbx_seq_one_letter_code
_entity_poly.pdbx_strand_id
1 'polypeptide(L)'
;MRKVANSIPQKEAIYQHIRKLHLPYTIIDVGFWHQISFPTVPSGRVDYASMYAPNTTIHAGGNAPNLLTDLRDIGPFVARIIADPRTLNRSVYTWSDVLTQNEIFDMMEEMSGEKIERTYMSAETIETAIATFKETLEKEPENIPARLALTMFQYFLSKAIRGDNRPEYAKYLGYLDARELYPDFEPRSFRSYLKEVLDGKAEKVYKDNEGIEQLKKWFFESGLPL
;
A
#
# COMPACT_ATOMS: atom_id res chain seq x y z
N MET A 1 -1.95 -12.23 -28.64
CA MET A 1 -2.25 -13.27 -27.63
C MET A 1 -2.28 -12.62 -26.25
N ARG A 2 -3.35 -12.91 -25.50
CA ARG A 2 -3.83 -12.23 -24.28
C ARG A 2 -2.73 -11.96 -23.23
N LYS A 3 -2.67 -10.73 -22.72
CA LYS A 3 -1.96 -10.38 -21.48
C LYS A 3 -2.78 -9.38 -20.69
N VAL A 4 -3.74 -9.85 -19.91
CA VAL A 4 -4.13 -9.10 -18.72
C VAL A 4 -4.50 -10.04 -17.59
N ALA A 5 -3.64 -10.08 -16.56
CA ALA A 5 -3.94 -10.31 -15.15
C ALA A 5 -2.62 -10.47 -14.38
N ASN A 6 -2.52 -9.80 -13.24
CA ASN A 6 -1.40 -9.70 -12.29
C ASN A 6 -0.33 -8.65 -12.67
N SER A 7 -0.31 -7.55 -11.92
CA SER A 7 0.67 -6.45 -12.04
C SER A 7 2.09 -6.87 -11.62
N ILE A 8 2.23 -7.80 -10.66
CA ILE A 8 3.53 -8.26 -10.15
C ILE A 8 4.31 -9.09 -11.18
N PRO A 9 3.76 -10.16 -11.81
CA PRO A 9 4.44 -10.89 -12.88
C PRO A 9 4.84 -10.01 -14.08
N GLN A 10 4.07 -8.95 -14.35
CA GLN A 10 4.38 -8.01 -15.43
C GLN A 10 5.60 -7.13 -15.10
N LYS A 11 5.69 -6.60 -13.88
CA LYS A 11 6.86 -5.84 -13.42
C LYS A 11 8.12 -6.71 -13.38
N GLU A 12 8.02 -7.93 -12.85
CA GLU A 12 9.16 -8.86 -12.84
C GLU A 12 9.64 -9.17 -14.26
N ALA A 13 8.73 -9.40 -15.22
CA ALA A 13 9.11 -9.60 -16.61
C ALA A 13 9.88 -8.39 -17.20
N ILE A 14 9.52 -7.16 -16.81
CA ILE A 14 10.26 -5.95 -17.19
C ILE A 14 11.65 -5.95 -16.55
N TYR A 15 11.77 -6.26 -15.26
CA TYR A 15 13.08 -6.31 -14.57
C TYR A 15 14.00 -7.35 -15.21
N GLN A 16 13.49 -8.53 -15.53
CA GLN A 16 14.26 -9.55 -16.24
C GLN A 16 14.66 -9.10 -17.64
N HIS A 17 13.80 -8.34 -18.32
CA HIS A 17 14.12 -7.80 -19.65
C HIS A 17 15.22 -6.73 -19.60
N ILE A 18 15.15 -5.80 -18.63
CA ILE A 18 16.19 -4.79 -18.36
C ILE A 18 17.54 -5.47 -18.14
N ARG A 19 17.57 -6.50 -17.29
CA ARG A 19 18.79 -7.29 -17.00
C ARG A 19 19.32 -8.00 -18.26
N LYS A 20 18.45 -8.62 -19.06
CA LYS A 20 18.83 -9.27 -20.32
C LYS A 20 19.48 -8.30 -21.31
N LEU A 21 19.00 -7.06 -21.36
CA LEU A 21 19.54 -6.00 -22.22
C LEU A 21 20.80 -5.33 -21.65
N HIS A 22 21.25 -5.72 -20.45
CA HIS A 22 22.39 -5.11 -19.75
C HIS A 22 22.23 -3.60 -19.55
N LEU A 23 21.00 -3.13 -19.35
CA LEU A 23 20.73 -1.73 -19.08
C LEU A 23 21.02 -1.41 -17.60
N PRO A 24 21.70 -0.27 -17.31
CA PRO A 24 21.78 0.29 -15.98
C PRO A 24 20.38 0.45 -15.35
N TYR A 25 20.21 0.03 -14.11
CA TYR A 25 18.92 0.12 -13.43
C TYR A 25 19.03 0.43 -11.94
N THR A 26 17.95 0.95 -11.38
CA THR A 26 17.69 0.92 -9.94
C THR A 26 16.21 0.61 -9.73
N ILE A 27 15.89 -0.41 -8.93
CA ILE A 27 14.51 -0.72 -8.53
C ILE A 27 14.26 -0.03 -7.19
N ILE A 28 13.17 0.74 -7.07
CA ILE A 28 12.85 1.50 -5.87
C ILE A 28 11.50 1.05 -5.35
N ASP A 29 11.48 0.39 -4.19
CA ASP A 29 10.26 0.01 -3.50
C ASP A 29 9.99 0.97 -2.34
N VAL A 30 8.81 1.58 -2.33
CA VAL A 30 8.52 2.74 -1.47
C VAL A 30 7.62 2.41 -0.27
N GLY A 31 7.36 1.13 -0.03
CA GLY A 31 6.36 0.70 0.94
C GLY A 31 4.95 1.19 0.62
N PHE A 32 4.13 1.34 1.65
CA PHE A 32 2.77 1.89 1.56
C PHE A 32 2.74 3.37 1.87
N TRP A 33 1.81 4.10 1.25
CA TRP A 33 1.70 5.53 1.48
C TRP A 33 0.94 5.84 2.76
N HIS A 34 1.35 6.89 3.45
CA HIS A 34 0.61 7.42 4.59
C HIS A 34 -0.85 7.72 4.23
N GLN A 35 -1.05 8.31 3.05
CA GLN A 35 -2.33 8.81 2.54
C GLN A 35 -3.39 7.73 2.30
N ILE A 36 -3.00 6.45 2.25
CA ILE A 36 -3.92 5.32 2.05
C ILE A 36 -3.89 4.33 3.23
N SER A 37 -3.21 4.69 4.33
CA SER A 37 -2.97 3.75 5.43
C SER A 37 -3.72 4.10 6.72
N PHE A 38 -4.29 5.31 6.86
CA PHE A 38 -4.97 5.73 8.08
C PHE A 38 -6.47 5.35 8.09
N PRO A 39 -7.03 4.98 9.26
CA PRO A 39 -8.44 4.65 9.38
C PRO A 39 -9.30 5.91 9.56
N THR A 40 -10.58 5.80 9.20
CA THR A 40 -11.59 6.83 9.49
C THR A 40 -12.07 6.75 10.93
N VAL A 41 -12.60 7.84 11.48
CA VAL A 41 -13.15 7.91 12.84
C VAL A 41 -14.66 8.19 12.85
N PRO A 42 -15.41 7.85 13.92
CA PRO A 42 -16.88 7.95 13.96
C PRO A 42 -17.45 9.33 13.64
N SER A 43 -16.76 10.42 14.00
CA SER A 43 -17.21 11.78 13.67
C SER A 43 -17.14 12.12 12.17
N GLY A 44 -16.46 11.30 11.36
CA GLY A 44 -16.23 11.55 9.94
C GLY A 44 -15.28 12.72 9.65
N ARG A 45 -14.67 13.35 10.68
CA ARG A 45 -13.86 14.57 10.50
C ARG A 45 -12.60 14.39 9.65
N VAL A 46 -12.22 13.15 9.36
CA VAL A 46 -11.06 12.80 8.53
C VAL A 46 -11.44 12.20 7.18
N ASP A 47 -12.73 12.00 6.92
CA ASP A 47 -13.23 11.35 5.70
C ASP A 47 -12.87 12.16 4.44
N TYR A 48 -12.71 13.48 4.60
CA TYR A 48 -12.29 14.40 3.54
C TYR A 48 -10.94 14.03 2.91
N ALA A 49 -10.04 13.41 3.68
CA ALA A 49 -8.71 12.99 3.22
C ALA A 49 -8.66 11.50 2.85
N SER A 50 -9.64 10.70 3.29
CA SER A 50 -9.60 9.25 3.09
C SER A 50 -9.91 8.85 1.65
N MET A 51 -9.22 7.82 1.16
CA MET A 51 -9.50 7.21 -0.15
C MET A 51 -10.87 6.52 -0.16
N TYR A 52 -11.22 5.87 0.95
CA TYR A 52 -12.51 5.20 1.18
C TYR A 52 -13.00 5.45 2.60
N ALA A 53 -14.30 5.67 2.74
CA ALA A 53 -14.95 5.92 4.02
C ALA A 53 -16.24 5.07 4.08
N PRO A 54 -16.45 4.27 5.13
CA PRO A 54 -15.53 4.05 6.26
C PRO A 54 -14.28 3.24 5.86
N ASN A 55 -13.15 3.52 6.52
CA ASN A 55 -11.94 2.68 6.53
C ASN A 55 -11.71 2.20 7.97
N THR A 56 -12.37 1.11 8.35
CA THR A 56 -12.34 0.58 9.72
C THR A 56 -12.01 -0.91 9.78
N THR A 57 -11.68 -1.54 8.64
CA THR A 57 -11.42 -2.97 8.53
C THR A 57 -9.98 -3.34 8.86
N ILE A 58 -9.81 -4.27 9.79
CA ILE A 58 -8.54 -4.91 10.12
C ILE A 58 -8.39 -6.22 9.34
N HIS A 59 -7.29 -6.36 8.62
CA HIS A 59 -7.01 -7.48 7.74
C HIS A 59 -6.11 -8.51 8.43
N ALA A 60 -6.51 -9.79 8.40
CA ALA A 60 -5.75 -10.92 8.93
C ALA A 60 -5.20 -10.69 10.37
N GLY A 61 -6.01 -10.05 11.22
CA GLY A 61 -5.65 -9.75 12.62
C GLY A 61 -4.77 -8.52 12.83
N GLY A 62 -4.25 -7.88 11.76
CA GLY A 62 -3.64 -6.55 11.83
C GLY A 62 -2.24 -6.47 12.44
N ASN A 63 -1.58 -7.60 12.70
CA ASN A 63 -0.30 -7.67 13.42
C ASN A 63 0.94 -7.73 12.51
N ALA A 64 0.78 -7.80 11.19
CA ALA A 64 1.91 -7.83 10.27
C ALA A 64 2.56 -6.44 10.18
N PRO A 65 3.88 -6.30 10.44
CA PRO A 65 4.59 -5.03 10.26
C PRO A 65 4.59 -4.61 8.79
N ASN A 66 4.52 -3.30 8.56
CA ASN A 66 4.42 -2.75 7.22
C ASN A 66 5.25 -1.47 7.07
N LEU A 67 6.12 -1.43 6.05
CA LEU A 67 6.86 -0.22 5.68
C LEU A 67 5.90 0.86 5.19
N LEU A 68 6.02 2.05 5.77
CA LEU A 68 5.26 3.24 5.41
C LEU A 68 6.20 4.34 4.91
N THR A 69 5.76 5.12 3.93
CA THR A 69 6.44 6.31 3.44
C THR A 69 5.40 7.38 3.12
N ASP A 70 5.65 8.64 3.49
CA ASP A 70 4.81 9.74 3.01
C ASP A 70 5.00 9.93 1.50
N LEU A 71 3.90 10.03 0.73
CA LEU A 71 3.96 10.28 -0.71
C LEU A 71 4.86 11.47 -1.09
N ARG A 72 4.91 12.50 -0.23
CA ARG A 72 5.73 13.71 -0.45
C ARG A 72 7.23 13.48 -0.29
N ASP A 73 7.65 12.40 0.38
CA ASP A 73 9.06 12.04 0.57
C ASP A 73 9.58 11.08 -0.50
N ILE A 74 8.70 10.46 -1.29
CA ILE A 74 9.10 9.58 -2.40
C ILE A 74 9.96 10.34 -3.41
N GLY A 75 9.57 11.55 -3.81
CA GLY A 75 10.36 12.37 -4.74
C GLY A 75 11.78 12.66 -4.24
N PRO A 76 11.94 13.24 -3.04
CA PRO A 76 13.25 13.44 -2.41
C PRO A 76 14.10 12.16 -2.28
N PHE A 77 13.51 11.03 -1.87
CA PHE A 77 14.22 9.75 -1.85
C PHE A 77 14.70 9.35 -3.23
N VAL A 78 13.80 9.35 -4.23
CA VAL A 78 14.13 8.98 -5.61
C VAL A 78 15.25 9.86 -6.16
N ALA A 79 15.21 11.18 -5.94
CA ALA A 79 16.23 12.11 -6.41
C ALA A 79 17.62 11.77 -5.86
N ARG A 80 17.72 11.41 -4.57
CA ARG A 80 18.98 10.94 -3.97
C ARG A 80 19.41 9.59 -4.53
N ILE A 81 18.47 8.64 -4.63
CA ILE A 81 18.72 7.27 -5.10
C ILE A 81 19.26 7.23 -6.52
N ILE A 82 18.66 7.94 -7.47
CA ILE A 82 19.08 7.87 -8.87
C ILE A 82 20.43 8.57 -9.14
N ALA A 83 20.84 9.46 -8.25
CA ALA A 83 22.11 10.19 -8.35
C ALA A 83 23.27 9.47 -7.63
N ASP A 84 22.98 8.44 -6.84
CA ASP A 84 23.97 7.76 -6.01
C ASP A 84 24.60 6.56 -6.75
N PRO A 85 25.90 6.56 -7.05
CA PRO A 85 26.55 5.44 -7.74
C PRO A 85 26.47 4.12 -6.95
N ARG A 86 26.22 4.15 -5.63
CA ARG A 86 26.03 2.95 -4.79
C ARG A 86 24.76 2.17 -5.17
N THR A 87 23.78 2.81 -5.80
CA THR A 87 22.47 2.21 -6.13
C THR A 87 22.40 1.68 -7.58
N LEU A 88 23.47 1.84 -8.36
CA LEU A 88 23.57 1.32 -9.71
C LEU A 88 23.45 -0.21 -9.73
N ASN A 89 22.49 -0.72 -10.51
CA ASN A 89 22.11 -2.13 -10.61
C ASN A 89 21.68 -2.74 -9.27
N ARG A 90 21.09 -1.93 -8.39
CA ARG A 90 20.58 -2.35 -7.08
C ARG A 90 19.09 -2.14 -6.95
N SER A 91 18.51 -2.84 -5.97
CA SER A 91 17.20 -2.51 -5.45
C SER A 91 17.37 -1.73 -4.15
N VAL A 92 16.53 -0.73 -3.93
CA VAL A 92 16.53 0.13 -2.74
C VAL A 92 15.11 0.18 -2.20
N TYR A 93 14.94 0.10 -0.88
CA TYR A 93 13.65 0.37 -0.25
C TYR A 93 13.69 1.66 0.57
N THR A 94 12.56 2.37 0.58
CA THR A 94 12.38 3.60 1.37
C THR A 94 11.36 3.38 2.47
N TRP A 95 11.52 4.08 3.58
CA TRP A 95 10.56 4.07 4.67
C TRP A 95 10.76 5.27 5.60
N SER A 96 9.68 5.65 6.29
CA SER A 96 9.68 6.55 7.44
C SER A 96 9.41 5.78 8.74
N ASP A 97 8.43 4.87 8.69
CA ASP A 97 7.94 4.11 9.84
C ASP A 97 7.71 2.65 9.43
N VAL A 98 7.80 1.76 10.41
CA VAL A 98 7.38 0.36 10.29
C VAL A 98 6.29 0.15 11.33
N LEU A 99 5.05 0.04 10.88
CA LEU A 99 3.89 -0.07 11.77
C LEU A 99 2.98 -1.22 11.33
N THR A 100 2.37 -1.86 12.30
CA THR A 100 1.25 -2.79 12.12
C THR A 100 -0.06 -2.03 11.92
N GLN A 101 -1.10 -2.70 11.41
CA GLN A 101 -2.41 -2.06 11.27
C GLN A 101 -3.02 -1.74 12.64
N ASN A 102 -2.81 -2.59 13.65
CA ASN A 102 -3.25 -2.32 15.01
C ASN A 102 -2.60 -1.06 15.59
N GLU A 103 -1.28 -0.89 15.46
CA GLU A 103 -0.58 0.31 15.92
C GLU A 103 -1.07 1.59 15.21
N ILE A 104 -1.39 1.50 13.92
CA ILE A 104 -1.97 2.61 13.16
C ILE A 104 -3.35 2.99 13.73
N PHE A 105 -4.21 2.01 14.00
CA PHE A 105 -5.54 2.24 14.56
C PHE A 105 -5.45 2.80 15.98
N ASP A 106 -4.62 2.22 16.83
CA ASP A 106 -4.40 2.67 18.20
C ASP A 106 -3.88 4.13 18.20
N MET A 107 -2.96 4.46 17.31
CA MET A 107 -2.44 5.83 17.16
C MET A 107 -3.52 6.81 16.71
N MET A 108 -4.39 6.41 15.77
CA MET A 108 -5.50 7.25 15.34
C MET A 108 -6.50 7.49 16.48
N GLU A 109 -6.86 6.45 17.23
CA GLU A 109 -7.75 6.56 18.40
C GLU A 109 -7.15 7.47 19.49
N GLU A 110 -5.86 7.31 19.79
CA GLU A 110 -5.13 8.16 20.75
C GLU A 110 -5.17 9.64 20.32
N MET A 111 -4.80 9.92 19.07
CA MET A 111 -4.67 11.30 18.58
C MET A 111 -6.02 11.97 18.33
N SER A 112 -7.03 11.19 17.99
CA SER A 112 -8.39 11.69 17.77
C SER A 112 -9.16 11.85 19.08
N GLY A 113 -8.91 10.99 20.08
CA GLY A 113 -9.77 10.85 21.24
C GLY A 113 -11.09 10.12 20.95
N GLU A 114 -11.20 9.47 19.79
CA GLU A 114 -12.38 8.72 19.35
C GLU A 114 -12.08 7.22 19.30
N LYS A 115 -13.06 6.38 19.66
CA LYS A 115 -12.94 4.93 19.54
C LYS A 115 -13.50 4.47 18.20
N ILE A 116 -12.71 3.72 17.43
CA ILE A 116 -13.11 3.20 16.13
C ILE A 116 -13.84 1.87 16.34
N GLU A 117 -15.02 1.72 15.74
CA GLU A 117 -15.67 0.42 15.62
C GLU A 117 -14.96 -0.39 14.53
N ARG A 118 -14.05 -1.27 14.95
CA ARG A 118 -13.21 -2.07 14.07
C ARG A 118 -13.98 -3.25 13.51
N THR A 119 -14.01 -3.39 12.19
CA THR A 119 -14.44 -4.61 11.49
C THR A 119 -13.22 -5.47 11.22
N TYR A 120 -13.42 -6.76 10.94
CA TYR A 120 -12.32 -7.71 10.71
C TYR A 120 -12.57 -8.55 9.47
N MET A 121 -11.51 -8.70 8.67
CA MET A 121 -11.47 -9.60 7.52
C MET A 121 -10.43 -10.70 7.79
N SER A 122 -10.87 -11.96 7.78
CA SER A 122 -9.98 -13.10 8.03
C SER A 122 -9.04 -13.37 6.84
N ALA A 123 -7.95 -14.09 7.09
CA ALA A 123 -7.06 -14.55 6.03
C ALA A 123 -7.80 -15.45 5.02
N GLU A 124 -8.67 -16.34 5.51
CA GLU A 124 -9.49 -17.23 4.69
C GLU A 124 -10.45 -16.44 3.77
N THR A 125 -11.07 -15.38 4.27
CA THR A 125 -11.92 -14.50 3.45
C THR A 125 -11.11 -13.85 2.33
N ILE A 126 -9.90 -13.37 2.63
CA ILE A 126 -9.01 -12.75 1.64
C ILE A 126 -8.62 -13.77 0.56
N GLU A 127 -8.18 -14.97 0.96
CA GLU A 127 -7.75 -16.02 0.03
C GLU A 127 -8.90 -16.53 -0.85
N THR A 128 -10.09 -16.71 -0.26
CA THR A 128 -11.30 -17.10 -0.98
C THR A 128 -11.68 -16.05 -2.01
N ALA A 129 -11.69 -14.77 -1.64
CA ALA A 129 -11.99 -13.68 -2.56
C ALA A 129 -11.01 -13.66 -3.74
N ILE A 130 -9.70 -13.85 -3.49
CA ILE A 130 -8.69 -13.95 -4.55
C ILE A 130 -8.98 -15.11 -5.50
N ALA A 131 -9.33 -16.28 -4.98
CA ALA A 131 -9.66 -17.45 -5.79
C ALA A 131 -10.90 -17.18 -6.67
N THR A 132 -11.96 -16.60 -6.09
CA THR A 132 -13.17 -16.21 -6.80
C THR A 132 -12.87 -15.21 -7.92
N PHE A 133 -12.12 -14.14 -7.65
CA PHE A 133 -11.83 -13.15 -8.70
C PHE A 133 -10.94 -13.68 -9.82
N LYS A 134 -10.03 -14.62 -9.51
CA LYS A 134 -9.28 -15.33 -10.55
C LYS A 134 -10.21 -16.14 -11.45
N GLU A 135 -11.13 -16.91 -10.87
CA GLU A 135 -12.12 -17.68 -11.64
C GLU A 135 -13.03 -16.77 -12.48
N THR A 136 -13.49 -15.64 -11.93
CA THR A 136 -14.26 -14.64 -12.69
C THR A 136 -13.47 -14.13 -13.88
N LEU A 137 -12.18 -13.77 -13.71
CA LEU A 137 -11.35 -13.24 -14.79
C LEU A 137 -10.93 -14.31 -15.81
N GLU A 138 -10.95 -15.59 -15.47
CA GLU A 138 -10.80 -16.68 -16.44
C GLU A 138 -11.98 -16.75 -17.41
N LYS A 139 -13.20 -16.56 -16.89
CA LYS A 139 -14.46 -16.57 -17.67
C LYS A 139 -14.72 -15.24 -18.38
N GLU A 140 -14.41 -14.13 -17.72
CA GLU A 140 -14.65 -12.77 -18.15
C GLU A 140 -13.36 -11.94 -18.08
N PRO A 141 -12.41 -12.13 -19.02
CA PRO A 141 -11.11 -11.48 -18.94
C PRO A 141 -11.16 -9.96 -18.90
N GLU A 142 -12.17 -9.35 -19.52
CA GLU A 142 -12.35 -7.88 -19.59
C GLU A 142 -13.15 -7.29 -18.43
N ASN A 143 -13.46 -8.09 -17.39
CA ASN A 143 -14.18 -7.60 -16.21
C ASN A 143 -13.28 -6.69 -15.35
N ILE A 144 -13.38 -5.37 -15.60
CA ILE A 144 -12.57 -4.33 -14.92
C ILE A 144 -12.78 -4.34 -13.40
N PRO A 145 -14.01 -4.38 -12.85
CA PRO A 145 -14.22 -4.45 -11.41
C PRO A 145 -13.54 -5.64 -10.73
N ALA A 146 -13.69 -6.85 -11.29
CA ALA A 146 -13.05 -8.05 -10.75
C ALA A 146 -11.51 -7.94 -10.77
N ARG A 147 -10.94 -7.28 -11.79
CA ARG A 147 -9.49 -7.04 -11.88
C ARG A 147 -8.99 -6.06 -10.82
N LEU A 148 -9.73 -4.98 -10.58
CA LEU A 148 -9.40 -4.01 -9.52
C LEU A 148 -9.52 -4.67 -8.13
N ALA A 149 -10.59 -5.43 -7.90
CA ALA A 149 -10.79 -6.17 -6.65
C ALA A 149 -9.69 -7.21 -6.42
N LEU A 150 -9.36 -8.03 -7.42
CA LEU A 150 -8.25 -8.99 -7.35
C LEU A 150 -6.94 -8.29 -6.96
N THR A 151 -6.66 -7.14 -7.57
CA THR A 151 -5.44 -6.37 -7.27
C THR A 151 -5.42 -5.93 -5.81
N MET A 152 -6.54 -5.39 -5.30
CA MET A 152 -6.64 -4.95 -3.91
C MET A 152 -6.50 -6.10 -2.91
N PHE A 153 -7.18 -7.22 -3.14
CA PHE A 153 -7.06 -8.39 -2.26
C PHE A 153 -5.67 -9.03 -2.33
N GLN A 154 -4.99 -9.00 -3.49
CA GLN A 154 -3.59 -9.42 -3.58
C GLN A 154 -2.67 -8.52 -2.73
N TYR A 155 -2.95 -7.22 -2.62
CA TYR A 155 -2.24 -6.35 -1.68
C TYR A 155 -2.53 -6.74 -0.23
N PHE A 156 -3.77 -7.06 0.13
CA PHE A 156 -4.09 -7.54 1.48
C PHE A 156 -3.37 -8.85 1.82
N LEU A 157 -3.34 -9.81 0.90
CA LEU A 157 -2.57 -11.05 1.05
C LEU A 157 -1.09 -10.77 1.29
N SER A 158 -0.48 -9.92 0.46
CA SER A 158 0.95 -9.60 0.54
C SER A 158 1.31 -8.86 1.84
N LYS A 159 0.52 -7.84 2.20
CA LYS A 159 0.76 -6.99 3.37
C LYS A 159 0.38 -7.67 4.68
N ALA A 160 -0.83 -8.22 4.79
CA ALA A 160 -1.42 -8.62 6.06
C ALA A 160 -1.19 -10.10 6.42
N ILE A 161 -1.03 -10.97 5.42
CA ILE A 161 -0.87 -12.42 5.65
C ILE A 161 0.60 -12.84 5.47
N ARG A 162 1.20 -12.53 4.31
CA ARG A 162 2.58 -12.91 4.01
C ARG A 162 3.61 -12.02 4.69
N GLY A 163 3.28 -10.75 4.93
CA GLY A 163 4.19 -9.75 5.49
C GLY A 163 5.38 -9.48 4.57
N ASP A 164 5.14 -9.37 3.26
CA ASP A 164 6.22 -9.15 2.28
C ASP A 164 6.84 -7.74 2.41
N ASN A 165 6.09 -6.76 2.93
CA ASN A 165 6.49 -5.35 3.00
C ASN A 165 7.17 -4.98 4.33
N ARG A 166 8.29 -5.62 4.67
CA ARG A 166 9.05 -5.42 5.92
C ARG A 166 10.56 -5.34 5.71
N PRO A 167 11.33 -4.63 6.56
CA PRO A 167 12.78 -4.49 6.42
C PRO A 167 13.51 -5.84 6.31
N GLU A 168 13.12 -6.84 7.10
CA GLU A 168 13.78 -8.15 7.14
C GLU A 168 13.68 -8.87 5.78
N TYR A 169 12.53 -8.73 5.12
CA TYR A 169 12.30 -9.33 3.81
C TYR A 169 13.06 -8.60 2.71
N ALA A 170 13.06 -7.26 2.74
CA ALA A 170 13.86 -6.44 1.82
C ALA A 170 15.37 -6.77 1.94
N LYS A 171 15.88 -6.90 3.18
CA LYS A 171 17.26 -7.30 3.46
C LYS A 171 17.57 -8.71 2.96
N TYR A 172 16.66 -9.66 3.17
CA TYR A 172 16.79 -11.02 2.63
C TYR A 172 16.92 -11.02 1.09
N LEU A 173 16.18 -10.15 0.40
CA LEU A 173 16.26 -9.99 -1.06
C LEU A 173 17.49 -9.18 -1.54
N GLY A 174 18.33 -8.70 -0.64
CA GLY A 174 19.54 -7.92 -0.96
C GLY A 174 19.27 -6.46 -1.34
N TYR A 175 18.14 -5.90 -0.92
CA TYR A 175 17.86 -4.48 -1.10
C TYR A 175 18.77 -3.64 -0.19
N LEU A 176 19.09 -2.43 -0.65
CA LEU A 176 19.71 -1.40 0.17
C LEU A 176 18.63 -0.62 0.95
N ASP A 177 18.93 -0.25 2.19
CA ASP A 177 18.08 0.61 3.00
C ASP A 177 18.37 2.09 2.68
N ALA A 178 17.38 2.83 2.19
CA ALA A 178 17.54 4.25 1.91
C ALA A 178 17.93 5.09 3.15
N ARG A 179 17.49 4.71 4.35
CA ARG A 179 17.84 5.41 5.59
C ARG A 179 19.27 5.14 6.04
N GLU A 180 19.83 3.98 5.70
CA GLU A 180 21.26 3.72 5.90
C GLU A 180 22.11 4.47 4.87
N LEU A 181 21.62 4.59 3.62
CA LEU A 181 22.31 5.32 2.56
C LEU A 181 22.32 6.84 2.80
N TYR A 182 21.23 7.38 3.37
CA TYR A 182 20.98 8.81 3.55
C TYR A 182 20.54 9.12 5.00
N PRO A 183 21.45 8.97 5.99
CA PRO A 183 21.10 9.16 7.41
C PRO A 183 20.74 10.62 7.76
N ASP A 184 21.08 11.57 6.89
CA ASP A 184 20.74 12.99 7.02
C ASP A 184 19.30 13.31 6.56
N PHE A 185 18.64 12.38 5.86
CA PHE A 185 17.28 12.58 5.40
C PHE A 185 16.28 12.16 6.47
N GLU A 186 15.53 13.11 7.00
CA GLU A 186 14.44 12.88 7.95
C GLU A 186 13.10 12.83 7.21
N PRO A 187 12.56 11.63 6.90
CA PRO A 187 11.25 11.52 6.28
C PRO A 187 10.14 11.93 7.26
N ARG A 188 9.01 12.40 6.73
CA ARG A 188 7.82 12.68 7.55
C ARG A 188 7.39 11.40 8.25
N SER A 189 7.15 11.46 9.55
CA SER A 189 6.60 10.33 10.30
C SER A 189 5.10 10.15 10.02
N PHE A 190 4.61 8.93 10.17
CA PHE A 190 3.18 8.64 10.08
C PHE A 190 2.37 9.42 11.12
N ARG A 191 2.89 9.56 12.36
CA ARG A 191 2.27 10.38 13.41
C ARG A 191 2.13 11.84 12.99
N SER A 192 3.17 12.45 12.40
CA SER A 192 3.07 13.83 11.91
C SER A 192 2.03 13.97 10.80
N TYR A 193 1.91 12.99 9.92
CA TYR A 193 0.87 12.98 8.90
C TYR A 193 -0.54 12.85 9.50
N LEU A 194 -0.77 11.96 10.47
CA LEU A 194 -2.07 11.86 11.14
C LEU A 194 -2.48 13.18 11.80
N LYS A 195 -1.52 13.93 12.35
CA LYS A 195 -1.79 15.27 12.88
C LYS A 195 -2.30 16.20 11.78
N GLU A 196 -1.70 16.21 10.60
CA GLU A 196 -2.17 17.02 9.47
C GLU A 196 -3.58 16.64 9.03
N VAL A 197 -3.90 15.33 9.04
CA VAL A 197 -5.26 14.83 8.75
C VAL A 197 -6.26 15.34 9.80
N LEU A 198 -5.93 15.25 11.09
CA LEU A 198 -6.80 15.72 12.17
C LEU A 198 -6.97 17.24 12.19
N ASP A 199 -5.94 17.98 11.76
CA ASP A 199 -5.95 19.44 11.64
C ASP A 199 -6.73 19.94 10.40
N GLY A 200 -7.24 19.06 9.53
CA GLY A 200 -7.93 19.47 8.30
C GLY A 200 -6.98 19.91 7.16
N LYS A 201 -5.69 19.56 7.23
CA LYS A 201 -4.63 20.07 6.34
C LYS A 201 -4.11 19.04 5.32
N ALA A 202 -4.44 17.77 5.49
CA ALA A 202 -4.09 16.73 4.53
C ALA A 202 -4.84 16.87 3.20
N GLU A 203 -4.34 16.24 2.14
CA GLU A 203 -5.03 16.15 0.86
C GLU A 203 -5.36 14.70 0.50
N LYS A 204 -6.56 14.49 -0.03
CA LYS A 204 -6.97 13.22 -0.59
C LYS A 204 -6.16 12.90 -1.85
N VAL A 205 -5.64 11.68 -1.93
CA VAL A 205 -5.02 11.15 -3.15
C VAL A 205 -6.07 10.75 -4.17
N TYR A 206 -5.76 10.86 -5.46
CA TYR A 206 -6.64 10.50 -6.57
C TYR A 206 -7.99 11.24 -6.59
N LYS A 207 -7.95 12.58 -6.51
CA LYS A 207 -9.14 13.45 -6.46
C LYS A 207 -10.14 13.24 -7.63
N ASP A 208 -9.67 12.71 -8.77
CA ASP A 208 -10.46 12.51 -10.00
C ASP A 208 -10.31 11.08 -10.59
N ASN A 209 -10.55 10.03 -9.80
CA ASN A 209 -10.37 8.64 -10.28
C ASN A 209 -11.67 7.84 -10.34
N GLU A 210 -12.27 7.78 -11.53
CA GLU A 210 -13.48 6.99 -11.83
C GLU A 210 -13.34 5.50 -11.44
N GLY A 211 -12.13 4.94 -11.50
CA GLY A 211 -11.88 3.55 -11.12
C GLY A 211 -12.06 3.28 -9.62
N ILE A 212 -11.79 4.27 -8.76
CA ILE A 212 -12.03 4.15 -7.31
C ILE A 212 -13.53 4.16 -7.02
N GLU A 213 -14.30 4.99 -7.71
CA GLU A 213 -15.76 5.07 -7.51
C GLU A 213 -16.46 3.80 -8.02
N GLN A 214 -16.01 3.23 -9.14
CA GLN A 214 -16.48 1.92 -9.61
C GLN A 214 -16.16 0.79 -8.61
N LEU A 215 -14.95 0.80 -8.04
CA LEU A 215 -14.55 -0.17 -7.04
C LEU A 215 -15.43 -0.07 -5.78
N LYS A 216 -15.65 1.15 -5.26
CA LYS A 216 -16.52 1.39 -4.09
C LYS A 216 -17.95 0.90 -4.32
N LYS A 217 -18.55 1.26 -5.46
CA LYS A 217 -19.90 0.83 -5.81
C LYS A 217 -20.02 -0.70 -5.82
N TRP A 218 -19.00 -1.37 -6.36
CA TRP A 218 -18.99 -2.83 -6.41
C TRP A 218 -18.81 -3.49 -5.03
N PHE A 219 -17.97 -2.94 -4.14
CA PHE A 219 -17.87 -3.43 -2.77
C PHE A 219 -19.19 -3.34 -2.02
N PHE A 220 -19.90 -2.22 -2.19
CA PHE A 220 -21.24 -2.06 -1.65
C PHE A 220 -22.21 -3.12 -2.18
N GLU A 221 -22.17 -3.42 -3.48
CA GLU A 221 -23.04 -4.42 -4.12
C GLU A 221 -22.66 -5.89 -3.77
N SER A 222 -21.38 -6.16 -3.51
CA SER A 222 -20.88 -7.52 -3.20
C SER A 222 -21.00 -7.90 -1.72
N GLY A 223 -21.30 -6.95 -0.84
CA GLY A 223 -21.41 -7.18 0.61
C GLY A 223 -20.07 -7.50 1.30
N LEU A 224 -18.94 -7.36 0.59
CA LEU A 224 -17.61 -7.48 1.17
C LEU A 224 -17.24 -6.18 1.87
N PRO A 225 -16.74 -6.22 3.12
CA PRO A 225 -16.20 -5.03 3.76
C PRO A 225 -14.94 -4.57 3.01
N LEU A 226 -14.76 -3.26 2.91
CA LEU A 226 -13.61 -2.60 2.30
C LEU A 226 -12.53 -2.31 3.36
#